data_AF-A0A6G7WZQ2-F1
#
_entry.id   AF-A0A6G7WZQ2-F1
#
_cell.length_a   1.000
_cell.length_b   1.000
_cell.length_c   1.000
_cell.angle_alpha   90.00
_cell.angle_beta   90.00
_cell.angle_gamma   90.00
#
_symmetry.space_group_name_H-M   'P 1'
#
loop_
_entity.id
_entity.type
_entity.pdbx_description
1 polymer ?
#
loop_
_entity_poly.entity_id
_entity_poly.type
_entity_poly.pdbx_seq_one_letter_code
_entity_poly.pdbx_strand_id
1 'polypeptide(L)' 'MKFNEFDVVKLKNDDLEFGVKKSYLGTIVDVQKGTYCVEFLDDNNNTIEKALDKYYSPDELVKVN' A
#
# COMPACT_ATOMS: atom_id res chain seq x y z
N MET A 1 -8.31 -11.23 4.53
CA MET A 1 -7.98 -11.46 3.10
C MET A 1 -6.48 -11.67 2.99
N LYS A 2 -6.00 -12.58 2.13
CA LYS A 2 -4.56 -12.76 1.89
C LYS A 2 -4.20 -12.09 0.58
N PHE A 3 -3.18 -11.24 0.59
CA PHE A 3 -2.61 -10.64 -0.62
C PHE A 3 -1.28 -11.31 -0.96
N ASN A 4 -0.84 -11.15 -2.20
CA ASN A 4 0.47 -11.63 -2.68
C ASN A 4 1.30 -10.45 -3.19
N GLU A 5 2.61 -10.66 -3.34
CA GLU A 5 3.46 -9.72 -4.09
C GLU A 5 2.86 -9.44 -5.48
N PHE A 6 3.03 -8.21 -5.93
CA PHE A 6 2.50 -7.66 -7.18
C PHE A 6 0.97 -7.51 -7.24
N ASP A 7 0.23 -7.86 -6.19
CA ASP A 7 -1.18 -7.45 -6.09
C ASP A 7 -1.27 -5.92 -6.02
N VAL A 8 -2.18 -5.36 -6.81
CA VAL A 8 -2.52 -3.93 -6.75
C VAL A 8 -3.56 -3.71 -5.65
N VAL A 9 -3.31 -2.73 -4.80
CA VAL A 9 -4.13 -2.40 -3.63
C VAL A 9 -4.34 -0.90 -3.50
N LYS A 10 -5.29 -0.54 -2.65
CA LYS A 10 -5.47 0.81 -2.09
C LYS A 10 -5.59 0.73 -0.58
N LEU A 11 -5.33 1.84 0.10
CA LEU A 11 -5.70 1.96 1.52
C LEU A 11 -7.22 2.15 1.65
N LYS A 12 -7.78 1.68 2.77
CA LYS A 12 -9.17 1.99 3.16
C LYS A 12 -9.33 3.44 3.60
N ASN A 13 -8.33 3.97 4.29
CA ASN A 13 -8.27 5.34 4.82
C ASN A 13 -6.93 5.98 4.46
N ASP A 14 -6.87 7.31 4.46
CA ASP A 14 -5.61 8.02 4.24
C ASP A 14 -4.62 7.71 5.37
N ASP A 15 -3.35 7.55 5.02
CA ASP A 15 -2.23 7.52 5.95
C ASP A 15 -1.56 8.90 5.94
N LEU A 16 -1.99 9.77 6.87
CA LEU A 16 -1.49 11.13 6.97
C LEU A 16 -0.04 11.20 7.46
N GLU A 17 0.44 10.18 8.18
CA GLU A 17 1.80 10.12 8.69
C GLU A 17 2.80 9.91 7.55
N PHE A 18 2.45 9.01 6.62
CA PHE A 18 3.29 8.67 5.47
C PHE A 18 2.89 9.40 4.17
N GLY A 19 1.85 10.23 4.21
CA GLY A 19 1.39 11.03 3.08
C GLY A 19 0.67 10.23 1.99
N VAL A 20 0.14 9.07 2.31
CA VAL A 20 -0.55 8.19 1.35
C VAL A 20 -2.05 8.46 1.38
N LYS A 21 -2.62 8.86 0.25
CA LYS A 21 -4.08 8.99 0.12
C LYS A 21 -4.70 7.63 -0.23
N LYS A 22 -5.90 7.35 0.26
CA LYS A 22 -6.69 6.15 -0.09
C LYS A 22 -7.00 6.02 -1.58
N SER A 23 -6.93 7.13 -2.33
CA SER A 23 -7.14 7.14 -3.77
C SER A 23 -5.96 6.57 -4.55
N TYR A 24 -4.75 6.63 -3.98
CA TYR A 24 -3.51 6.18 -4.60
C TYR A 24 -3.50 4.68 -4.79
N LEU A 25 -2.98 4.25 -5.94
CA LEU A 25 -2.72 2.85 -6.21
C LEU A 25 -1.38 2.49 -5.56
N GLY A 26 -1.34 1.28 -5.00
CA GLY A 26 -0.11 0.70 -4.52
C GLY A 26 0.09 -0.72 -5.02
N THR A 27 1.33 -1.12 -5.16
CA THR A 27 1.71 -2.50 -5.50
C THR A 27 2.38 -3.14 -4.29
N ILE A 28 1.97 -4.34 -3.91
CA ILE A 28 2.65 -5.07 -2.83
C ILE A 28 4.03 -5.50 -3.31
N VAL A 29 5.07 -5.07 -2.60
CA VAL A 29 6.47 -5.33 -2.95
C VAL A 29 7.18 -6.28 -1.98
N ASP A 30 6.62 -6.49 -0.77
CA ASP A 30 7.07 -7.53 0.17
C ASP A 30 5.90 -8.01 1.04
N VAL A 31 5.93 -9.29 1.42
CA VAL A 31 4.93 -9.94 2.31
C VAL A 31 5.63 -10.60 3.50
N GLN A 32 5.44 -10.03 4.68
CA GLN A 32 6.02 -10.56 5.92
C GLN A 32 4.95 -10.93 6.93
N LYS A 33 4.86 -12.24 7.24
CA LYS A 33 3.98 -12.80 8.30
C LYS A 33 2.54 -12.27 8.27
N GLY A 34 1.99 -12.01 7.08
CA GLY A 34 0.62 -11.52 6.90
C GLY A 34 0.46 -9.99 6.94
N THR A 35 1.56 -9.25 6.93
CA THR A 35 1.61 -7.80 6.70
C THR A 35 2.30 -7.52 5.37
N TYR A 36 2.09 -6.32 4.81
CA TYR A 36 2.42 -6.02 3.42
C TYR A 36 3.16 -4.68 3.30
N CYS A 37 4.35 -4.68 2.71
CA CYS A 37 4.98 -3.45 2.24
C CYS A 37 4.40 -3.10 0.87
N VAL A 38 4.02 -1.84 0.69
CA VAL A 38 3.31 -1.39 -0.51
C VAL A 38 4.00 -0.17 -1.09
N GLU A 39 4.39 -0.26 -2.35
CA GLU A 39 4.84 0.88 -3.13
C GLU A 39 3.62 1.66 -3.62
N PHE A 40 3.36 2.84 -3.05
CA PHE A 40 2.31 3.74 -3.51
C PHE A 40 2.85 4.78 -4.49
N LEU A 41 2.04 5.08 -5.50
CA LEU A 41 2.31 6.15 -6.47
C LEU A 41 1.42 7.36 -6.19
N ASP A 42 2.03 8.54 -6.12
CA ASP A 42 1.31 9.81 -6.00
C ASP A 42 0.62 10.24 -7.31
N ASP A 43 -0.04 11.40 -7.28
CA ASP A 43 -0.74 11.95 -8.46
C ASP A 43 0.19 12.24 -9.66
N ASN A 44 1.51 12.25 -9.46
CA ASN A 44 2.53 12.45 -10.49
C ASN A 44 3.25 11.15 -10.90
N ASN A 45 2.76 9.98 -10.47
CA ASN A 45 3.38 8.67 -10.63
C ASN A 45 4.77 8.54 -9.95
N ASN A 46 5.05 9.34 -8.93
CA ASN A 46 6.26 9.15 -8.12
C ASN A 46 5.98 8.20 -6.96
N THR A 47 6.97 7.37 -6.66
CA THR A 47 6.93 6.52 -5.46
C THR A 47 6.94 7.39 -4.20
N ILE A 48 6.03 7.08 -3.27
CA ILE A 48 6.02 7.67 -1.93
C ILE A 48 7.03 6.88 -1.07
N GLU A 49 8.31 7.21 -1.20
CA GLU A 49 9.41 6.43 -0.60
C GLU A 49 9.25 6.16 0.89
N LYS A 50 8.75 7.14 1.66
CA LYS A 50 8.52 6.99 3.10
C LYS A 50 7.58 5.83 3.44
N ALA A 51 6.60 5.55 2.59
CA ALA A 51 5.64 4.49 2.84
C ALA A 51 6.26 3.09 2.76
N LEU A 52 7.44 2.94 2.15
CA LEU A 52 8.17 1.68 2.06
C LEU A 52 8.76 1.22 3.41
N ASP A 53 8.90 2.14 4.37
CA ASP A 53 9.33 1.82 5.74
C ASP A 53 8.21 1.18 6.58
N LYS A 54 6.98 1.13 6.05
CA LYS A 54 5.79 0.64 6.76
C LYS A 54 5.25 -0.65 6.15
N TYR A 55 4.82 -1.54 7.05
CA TYR A 55 3.98 -2.68 6.71
C TYR A 55 2.54 -2.43 7.10
N TYR A 56 1.61 -2.65 6.16
CA TYR A 56 0.18 -2.52 6.38
C TYR A 56 -0.44 -3.87 6.75
N SER A 57 -1.44 -3.83 7.63
CA SER A 57 -2.28 -4.98 7.94
C SER A 57 -3.27 -5.25 6.80
N PRO A 58 -3.79 -6.48 6.66
CA PRO A 58 -4.78 -6.80 5.63
C PRO A 58 -6.08 -5.99 5.80
N ASP A 59 -6.36 -5.51 7.01
CA ASP A 59 -7.56 -4.72 7.29
C ASP A 59 -7.42 -3.24 6.90
N GLU A 60 -6.23 -2.78 6.54
CA GLU A 60 -5.98 -1.45 5.98
C GLU A 60 -6.08 -1.43 4.45
N LEU A 61 -6.06 -2.60 3.79
CA LEU A 61 -5.95 -2.72 2.35
C LEU A 61 -7.26 -3.17 1.68
N VAL A 62 -7.44 -2.72 0.44
CA VAL A 62 -8.47 -3.19 -0.49
C VAL A 62 -7.79 -3.60 -1.78
N LYS A 63 -8.03 -4.83 -2.25
CA LYS A 63 -7.51 -5.28 -3.54
C LYS A 63 -8.18 -4.51 -4.67
N VAL A 64 -7.38 -4.04 -5.61
CA VAL A 64 -7.84 -3.54 -6.91
C VAL A 64 -7.63 -4.68 -7.88
N ASN A 65 -8.74 -5.19 -8.42
CA ASN A 65 -8.81 -6.40 -9.24
C ASN A 65 -7.69 -6.55 -10.27
#